data_AF-A0A1C7MJF1-F1
#
_entry.id   AF-A0A1C7MJF1-F1
#
_cell.length_a   1.000
_cell.length_b   1.000
_cell.length_c   1.000
_cell.angle_alpha   90.00
_cell.angle_beta   90.00
_cell.angle_gamma   90.00
#
_symmetry.space_group_name_H-M   'P 1'
#
loop_
_entity.id
_entity.type
_entity.pdbx_description
1 polymer ?
#
loop_
_entity_poly.entity_id
_entity_poly.type
_entity_poly.pdbx_seq_one_letter_code
_entity_poly.pdbx_strand_id
1 'polypeptide(L)'
;MAPSDYLVTDDLTIILGLVAAGLFLLHSLYKPQSLVHPILLGRQSDVARVRNPAESAVYRNYGTGMLGRFPLRPTKDQQLLLDLAKPDSDAPRTLWSTKITNPELRERVSAFGSGIIRLAGLAPQESNVLLLLNDGIEFLISDLALASYSIPTFTLTSLSLLSPVLDSHPPSVIITHANFLSSLLEVIYDANESAHHIVIVVGKLTNANVHKMDKLRVLQWEDVEREGASTEQMTLPQPDPQEVFTVSFFSTPSGELQGTQLTHENLTAGVAATRALLPLSTAMSSLDTIISAFSLSTPYGRAVAYTAIYEGTSFATLESSKIIGDERSAPSTGLKDINSVSSLPIPSPTILTKNASYVMYMIAWRHKLAALLDGFLTKQSLWDRVIFDGARVKVMGKGAGTVRAIIVSAESLEAQALTPSRIALSVPIVNAHIHPLIAGPVFASHPLDLQTFSPNITASSASAADAYAFTYLAPVGPPSVNIEAKLVGVDDEAVESGADPIGALHVRGPSVGKTLEEVGTRSEEERVWLDTSERAKVATNGTFKVVSAFKI
;
A
#
# COMPACT_ATOMS: atom_id res chain seq x y z
N MET A 1 -71.92 -25.33 9.26
CA MET A 1 -71.52 -23.92 9.14
C MET A 1 -70.10 -23.90 8.65
N ALA A 2 -69.89 -23.41 7.44
CA ALA A 2 -68.57 -23.37 6.83
C ALA A 2 -67.85 -22.09 7.31
N PRO A 3 -66.52 -22.08 7.43
CA PRO A 3 -65.75 -20.89 7.81
C PRO A 3 -65.95 -19.70 6.85
N SER A 4 -66.54 -19.95 5.67
CA SER A 4 -66.98 -18.92 4.70
C SER A 4 -68.10 -18.02 5.20
N ASP A 5 -68.91 -18.46 6.17
CA ASP A 5 -70.06 -17.68 6.67
C ASP A 5 -69.65 -16.58 7.67
N TYR A 6 -68.39 -16.58 8.13
CA TYR A 6 -67.85 -15.64 9.12
C TYR A 6 -66.83 -14.64 8.55
N LEU A 7 -66.40 -14.82 7.30
CA LEU A 7 -65.43 -13.95 6.63
C LEU A 7 -66.14 -13.14 5.54
N VAL A 8 -66.78 -12.04 5.96
CA VAL A 8 -67.16 -10.96 5.04
C VAL A 8 -65.89 -10.18 4.70
N THR A 9 -65.07 -10.71 3.80
CA THR A 9 -63.86 -10.02 3.33
C THR A 9 -64.17 -9.30 2.02
N ASP A 10 -63.99 -7.98 2.03
CA ASP A 10 -64.06 -7.14 0.84
C ASP A 10 -62.94 -7.53 -0.16
N ASP A 11 -63.22 -7.49 -1.47
CA ASP A 11 -62.28 -7.83 -2.55
C ASP A 11 -60.97 -7.05 -2.41
N LEU A 12 -61.05 -5.80 -1.92
CA LEU A 12 -59.90 -4.94 -1.64
C LEU A 12 -58.98 -5.55 -0.58
N THR A 13 -59.53 -6.20 0.44
CA THR A 13 -58.76 -6.85 1.51
C THR A 13 -58.00 -8.07 0.99
N ILE A 14 -58.62 -8.84 0.09
CA ILE A 14 -57.99 -9.99 -0.56
C ILE A 14 -56.85 -9.53 -1.46
N ILE A 15 -57.07 -8.49 -2.27
CA ILE A 15 -56.02 -7.91 -3.15
C ILE A 15 -54.86 -7.36 -2.30
N LEU A 16 -55.14 -6.60 -1.24
CA LEU A 16 -54.10 -6.05 -0.37
C LEU A 16 -53.32 -7.16 0.34
N GLY A 17 -53.99 -8.23 0.77
CA GLY A 17 -53.38 -9.42 1.35
C GLY A 17 -52.45 -10.15 0.37
N LEU A 18 -52.88 -10.32 -0.89
CA LEU A 18 -52.06 -10.91 -1.95
C LEU A 18 -50.85 -10.03 -2.30
N VAL A 19 -51.03 -8.71 -2.36
CA VAL A 19 -49.93 -7.76 -2.58
C VAL A 19 -48.95 -7.81 -1.41
N ALA A 20 -49.43 -7.82 -0.16
CA ALA A 20 -48.58 -7.91 1.02
C ALA A 20 -47.81 -9.25 1.06
N ALA A 21 -48.47 -10.37 0.77
CA ALA A 21 -47.83 -11.68 0.69
C ALA A 21 -46.80 -11.73 -0.47
N GLY A 22 -47.14 -11.16 -1.62
CA GLY A 22 -46.24 -11.06 -2.77
C GLY A 22 -45.00 -10.20 -2.46
N LEU A 23 -45.18 -9.04 -1.83
CA LEU A 23 -44.09 -8.17 -1.39
C LEU A 23 -43.24 -8.82 -0.30
N PHE A 24 -43.85 -9.55 0.63
CA PHE A 24 -43.14 -10.31 1.67
C PHE A 24 -42.30 -11.43 1.06
N LEU A 25 -42.86 -12.22 0.15
CA LEU A 25 -42.12 -13.27 -0.57
C LEU A 25 -41.01 -12.67 -1.42
N LEU A 26 -41.27 -11.59 -2.14
CA LEU A 26 -40.25 -10.88 -2.91
C LEU A 26 -39.12 -10.37 -1.99
N HIS A 27 -39.47 -9.73 -0.86
CA HIS A 27 -38.49 -9.27 0.11
C HIS A 27 -37.67 -10.43 0.69
N SER A 28 -38.31 -11.55 1.02
CA SER A 28 -37.64 -12.72 1.59
C SER A 28 -36.75 -13.44 0.57
N LEU A 29 -37.16 -13.54 -0.69
CA LEU A 29 -36.42 -14.23 -1.76
C LEU A 29 -35.28 -13.38 -2.32
N TYR A 30 -35.45 -12.06 -2.36
CA TYR A 30 -34.43 -11.12 -2.81
C TYR A 30 -33.60 -10.54 -1.66
N LYS A 31 -33.73 -11.08 -0.44
CA LYS A 31 -32.87 -10.67 0.67
C LYS A 31 -31.42 -11.03 0.30
N PRO A 32 -30.53 -10.05 0.19
CA PRO A 32 -29.16 -10.34 -0.18
C PRO A 32 -28.49 -11.19 0.89
N GLN A 33 -27.72 -12.18 0.47
CA GLN A 33 -26.90 -12.97 1.36
C GLN A 33 -25.59 -12.24 1.64
N SER A 34 -25.05 -12.45 2.84
CA SER A 34 -23.74 -11.90 3.21
C SER A 34 -22.66 -12.44 2.28
N LEU A 35 -21.80 -11.56 1.77
CA LEU A 35 -20.72 -11.94 0.86
C LEU A 35 -19.62 -12.78 1.54
N VAL A 36 -19.50 -12.64 2.86
CA VAL A 36 -18.59 -13.44 3.70
C VAL A 36 -19.36 -13.91 4.92
N HIS A 37 -19.21 -15.18 5.27
CA HIS A 37 -19.91 -15.73 6.42
C HIS A 37 -19.44 -15.03 7.72
N PRO A 38 -20.35 -14.48 8.56
CA PRO A 38 -19.97 -13.70 9.75
C PRO A 38 -19.06 -14.43 10.74
N ILE A 39 -19.15 -15.77 10.84
CA ILE A 39 -18.27 -16.58 11.69
C ILE A 39 -16.78 -16.42 11.30
N LEU A 40 -16.47 -16.25 10.01
CA LEU A 40 -15.09 -16.05 9.55
C LEU A 40 -14.54 -14.69 10.01
N LEU A 41 -15.40 -13.68 10.12
CA LEU A 41 -15.05 -12.35 10.60
C LEU A 41 -14.98 -12.27 12.14
N GLY A 42 -15.55 -13.25 12.84
CA GLY A 42 -15.49 -13.38 14.30
C GLY A 42 -14.12 -13.80 14.82
N ARG A 43 -13.24 -14.36 13.97
CA ARG A 43 -11.86 -14.70 14.31
C ARG A 43 -10.93 -14.44 13.13
N GLN A 44 -10.41 -13.21 13.05
CA GLN A 44 -9.53 -12.77 11.96
C GLN A 44 -8.05 -13.00 12.25
N SER A 45 -7.69 -13.12 13.54
CA SER A 45 -6.34 -13.52 13.97
C SER A 45 -6.36 -14.87 14.66
N ASP A 46 -5.30 -15.65 14.42
CA ASP A 46 -4.91 -16.76 15.29
C ASP A 46 -4.08 -16.20 16.45
N VAL A 47 -4.32 -16.68 17.66
CA VAL A 47 -3.76 -16.10 18.89
C VAL A 47 -2.98 -17.18 19.64
N ALA A 48 -1.77 -16.85 20.08
CA ALA A 48 -0.95 -17.75 20.87
C ALA A 48 -1.64 -18.08 22.20
N ARG A 49 -1.44 -19.31 22.69
CA ARG A 49 -2.07 -19.79 23.94
C ARG A 49 -1.41 -19.24 25.20
N VAL A 50 -0.20 -18.72 25.07
CA VAL A 50 0.63 -18.26 26.19
C VAL A 50 1.09 -16.83 25.88
N ARG A 51 1.19 -16.01 26.93
CA ARG A 51 1.71 -14.64 26.90
C ARG A 51 2.66 -14.44 28.08
N ASN A 52 3.61 -13.53 27.93
CA ASN A 52 4.47 -13.11 29.03
C ASN A 52 3.75 -12.06 29.91
N PRO A 53 4.16 -11.87 31.17
CA PRO A 53 3.69 -10.75 31.98
C PRO A 53 3.92 -9.40 31.28
N ALA A 54 2.96 -8.48 31.39
CA ALA A 54 2.93 -7.18 30.72
C ALA A 54 3.00 -7.24 29.17
N GLU A 55 2.80 -8.41 28.56
CA GLU A 55 2.70 -8.58 27.11
C GLU A 55 1.33 -9.15 26.71
N SER A 56 0.87 -8.80 25.53
CA SER A 56 -0.23 -9.53 24.90
C SER A 56 0.24 -10.89 24.41
N ALA A 57 -0.72 -11.78 24.10
CA ALA A 57 -0.41 -12.95 23.28
C ALA A 57 0.13 -12.51 21.91
N VAL A 58 0.81 -13.42 21.21
CA VAL A 58 1.24 -13.21 19.83
C VAL A 58 0.05 -13.44 18.89
N TYR A 59 -0.14 -12.53 17.94
CA TYR A 59 -1.19 -12.57 16.94
C TYR A 59 -0.61 -12.83 15.56
N ARG A 60 -1.27 -13.68 14.77
CA ARG A 60 -1.02 -13.90 13.34
C ARG A 60 -2.31 -13.85 12.55
N ASN A 61 -2.20 -13.61 11.26
CA ASN A 61 -3.32 -13.79 10.35
C ASN A 61 -3.92 -15.21 10.47
N TYR A 62 -5.25 -15.32 10.60
CA TYR A 62 -5.92 -16.61 10.71
C TYR A 62 -5.66 -17.53 9.49
N GLY A 63 -5.50 -16.96 8.29
CA GLY A 63 -5.24 -17.73 7.07
C GLY A 63 -3.89 -18.45 7.05
N THR A 64 -2.87 -17.88 7.73
CA THR A 64 -1.54 -18.51 7.87
C THR A 64 -1.48 -19.38 9.12
N GLY A 65 -2.08 -18.91 10.22
CA GLY A 65 -2.07 -19.60 11.52
C GLY A 65 -0.71 -19.63 12.21
N MET A 66 -0.69 -20.08 13.47
CA MET A 66 0.52 -20.17 14.30
C MET A 66 1.52 -21.24 13.86
N LEU A 67 1.04 -22.33 13.26
CA LEU A 67 1.88 -23.45 12.80
C LEU A 67 2.24 -23.36 11.32
N GLY A 68 1.62 -22.43 10.57
CA GLY A 68 1.90 -22.22 9.16
C GLY A 68 3.25 -21.54 8.94
N ARG A 69 3.86 -21.84 7.79
CA ARG A 69 5.05 -21.13 7.32
C ARG A 69 4.64 -19.81 6.69
N PHE A 70 5.44 -18.76 6.92
CA PHE A 70 5.15 -17.48 6.28
C PHE A 70 5.35 -17.53 4.76
N PRO A 71 4.48 -16.87 4.00
CA PRO A 71 4.72 -16.64 2.58
C PRO A 71 5.88 -15.65 2.42
N LEU A 72 7.04 -16.18 2.06
CA LEU A 72 8.25 -15.40 1.76
C LEU A 72 8.22 -14.79 0.37
N ARG A 73 7.37 -15.30 -0.52
CA ARG A 73 7.31 -14.93 -1.94
C ARG A 73 5.99 -15.35 -2.56
N PRO A 74 5.58 -14.75 -3.68
CA PRO A 74 4.31 -15.07 -4.35
C PRO A 74 4.22 -16.52 -4.83
N THR A 75 5.32 -17.05 -5.37
CA THR A 75 5.51 -18.40 -5.91
C THR A 75 6.97 -18.81 -5.69
N LYS A 76 7.28 -20.11 -5.76
CA LYS A 76 8.59 -20.64 -5.36
C LYS A 76 9.76 -20.16 -6.23
N ASP A 77 9.47 -19.77 -7.46
CA ASP A 77 10.48 -19.40 -8.46
C ASP A 77 10.98 -17.95 -8.28
N GLN A 78 10.20 -17.10 -7.60
CA GLN A 78 10.50 -15.67 -7.43
C GLN A 78 11.34 -15.49 -6.18
N GLN A 79 12.67 -15.56 -6.32
CA GLN A 79 13.60 -15.36 -5.22
C GLN A 79 14.19 -13.95 -5.23
N LEU A 80 14.45 -13.43 -6.44
CA LEU A 80 14.99 -12.11 -6.67
C LEU A 80 13.91 -11.16 -7.20
N LEU A 81 14.19 -9.86 -7.13
CA LEU A 81 13.25 -8.84 -7.61
C LEU A 81 13.04 -8.92 -9.12
N LEU A 82 14.10 -9.20 -9.88
CA LEU A 82 14.00 -9.36 -11.32
C LEU A 82 13.13 -10.57 -11.71
N ASP A 83 13.03 -11.61 -10.86
CA ASP A 83 12.19 -12.78 -11.12
C ASP A 83 10.69 -12.46 -11.09
N LEU A 84 10.31 -11.33 -10.46
CA LEU A 84 8.94 -10.84 -10.48
C LEU A 84 8.51 -10.45 -11.90
N ALA A 85 9.44 -9.97 -12.73
CA ALA A 85 9.24 -9.81 -14.16
C ALA A 85 9.40 -11.17 -14.86
N LYS A 86 8.32 -11.97 -14.82
CA LYS A 86 8.28 -13.35 -15.35
C LYS A 86 8.65 -13.36 -16.84
N PRO A 87 9.70 -14.10 -17.25
CA PRO A 87 10.14 -14.13 -18.65
C PRO A 87 9.09 -14.75 -19.58
N ASP A 88 8.32 -15.72 -19.08
CA ASP A 88 7.31 -16.43 -19.88
C ASP A 88 6.03 -15.61 -20.14
N SER A 89 5.90 -14.42 -19.53
CA SER A 89 4.73 -13.56 -19.66
C SER A 89 5.02 -12.36 -20.56
N ASP A 90 4.61 -12.46 -21.82
CA ASP A 90 4.83 -11.43 -22.84
C ASP A 90 3.61 -10.52 -23.08
N ALA A 91 2.65 -10.53 -22.15
CA ALA A 91 1.50 -9.64 -22.25
C ALA A 91 1.95 -8.18 -22.08
N PRO A 92 1.69 -7.28 -23.06
CA PRO A 92 2.07 -5.89 -22.93
C PRO A 92 1.22 -5.20 -21.88
N ARG A 93 1.85 -4.36 -21.07
CA ARG A 93 1.19 -3.51 -20.06
C ARG A 93 1.68 -2.08 -20.17
N THR A 94 1.01 -1.17 -19.49
CA THR A 94 1.45 0.22 -19.39
C THR A 94 2.01 0.47 -18.00
N LEU A 95 3.27 0.89 -17.93
CA LEU A 95 3.93 1.39 -16.71
C LEU A 95 4.09 2.90 -16.84
N TRP A 96 3.37 3.65 -16.01
CA TRP A 96 3.14 5.10 -16.13
C TRP A 96 2.65 5.47 -17.53
N SER A 97 3.53 5.95 -18.40
CA SER A 97 3.23 6.33 -19.78
C SER A 97 3.83 5.38 -20.83
N THR A 98 4.55 4.35 -20.41
CA THR A 98 5.35 3.49 -21.30
C THR A 98 4.70 2.12 -21.44
N LYS A 99 4.35 1.76 -22.68
CA LYS A 99 3.91 0.40 -23.01
C LYS A 99 5.13 -0.50 -23.10
N ILE A 100 5.15 -1.59 -22.34
CA ILE A 100 6.32 -2.47 -22.23
C ILE A 100 5.91 -3.91 -21.90
N THR A 101 6.69 -4.89 -22.38
CA THR A 101 6.56 -6.32 -22.00
C THR A 101 7.58 -6.71 -20.92
N ASN A 102 7.46 -7.90 -20.31
CA ASN A 102 8.49 -8.35 -19.36
C ASN A 102 9.85 -8.59 -20.02
N PRO A 103 9.95 -9.24 -21.19
CA PRO A 103 11.23 -9.37 -21.90
C PRO A 103 11.90 -8.01 -22.17
N GLU A 104 11.15 -7.03 -22.69
CA GLU A 104 11.65 -5.68 -22.92
C GLU A 104 12.12 -5.00 -21.62
N LEU A 105 11.35 -5.13 -20.53
CA LEU A 105 11.76 -4.59 -19.22
C LEU A 105 13.07 -5.19 -18.74
N ARG A 106 13.24 -6.52 -18.87
CA ARG A 106 14.47 -7.21 -18.44
C ARG A 106 15.68 -6.81 -19.29
N GLU A 107 15.48 -6.63 -20.59
CA GLU A 107 16.52 -6.14 -21.50
C GLU A 107 16.99 -4.74 -21.10
N ARG A 108 16.04 -3.82 -20.86
CA ARG A 108 16.35 -2.46 -20.39
C ARG A 108 17.06 -2.43 -19.04
N VAL A 109 16.64 -3.30 -18.11
CA VAL A 109 17.30 -3.48 -16.81
C VAL A 109 18.75 -3.96 -16.98
N SER A 110 18.99 -4.94 -17.85
CA SER A 110 20.35 -5.41 -18.13
C SER A 110 21.20 -4.35 -18.83
N ALA A 111 20.65 -3.63 -19.80
CA ALA A 111 21.33 -2.55 -20.50
C ALA A 111 21.70 -1.40 -19.56
N PHE A 112 20.77 -0.94 -18.72
CA PHE A 112 21.08 0.12 -17.77
C PHE A 112 22.12 -0.33 -16.73
N GLY A 113 21.99 -1.55 -16.21
CA GLY A 113 22.92 -2.10 -15.21
C GLY A 113 24.35 -2.31 -15.72
N SER A 114 24.54 -2.82 -16.94
CA SER A 114 25.87 -2.92 -17.55
C SER A 114 26.48 -1.54 -17.84
N GLY A 115 25.65 -0.60 -18.30
CA GLY A 115 26.05 0.77 -18.60
C GLY A 115 26.52 1.53 -17.35
N ILE A 116 25.78 1.46 -16.25
CA ILE A 116 26.10 2.20 -15.03
C ILE A 116 27.40 1.69 -14.39
N ILE A 117 27.60 0.38 -14.33
CA ILE A 117 28.82 -0.22 -13.78
C ILE A 117 30.04 0.25 -14.57
N ARG A 118 29.97 0.21 -15.89
CA ARG A 118 31.09 0.58 -16.76
C ARG A 118 31.37 2.08 -16.74
N LEU A 119 30.33 2.90 -16.85
CA LEU A 119 30.51 4.35 -16.93
C LEU A 119 30.83 4.96 -15.58
N ALA A 120 30.17 4.55 -14.51
CA ALA A 120 30.39 5.09 -13.18
C ALA A 120 31.51 4.38 -12.40
N GLY A 121 31.99 3.21 -12.87
CA GLY A 121 33.04 2.45 -12.20
C GLY A 121 32.57 1.83 -10.88
N LEU A 122 31.29 1.45 -10.80
CA LEU A 122 30.70 0.87 -9.59
C LEU A 122 31.27 -0.53 -9.36
N ALA A 123 31.77 -0.77 -8.15
CA ALA A 123 32.15 -2.09 -7.67
C ALA A 123 30.95 -2.74 -6.96
N PRO A 124 30.47 -3.93 -7.39
CA PRO A 124 29.44 -4.68 -6.68
C PRO A 124 29.78 -4.84 -5.19
N GLN A 125 28.77 -4.77 -4.32
CA GLN A 125 28.89 -4.86 -2.85
C GLN A 125 29.68 -3.75 -2.14
N GLU A 126 30.53 -2.99 -2.83
CA GLU A 126 31.32 -1.89 -2.24
C GLU A 126 30.68 -0.52 -2.51
N SER A 127 30.13 -0.33 -3.71
CA SER A 127 29.53 0.94 -4.11
C SER A 127 28.04 0.99 -3.78
N ASN A 128 27.52 2.19 -3.59
CA ASN A 128 26.11 2.45 -3.31
C ASN A 128 25.57 3.55 -4.23
N VAL A 129 24.25 3.55 -4.47
CA VAL A 129 23.63 4.52 -5.37
C VAL A 129 22.42 5.15 -4.71
N LEU A 130 22.39 6.47 -4.61
CA LEU A 130 21.24 7.23 -4.14
C LEU A 130 20.25 7.46 -5.29
N LEU A 131 19.04 6.91 -5.16
CA LEU A 131 17.94 7.13 -6.08
C LEU A 131 17.11 8.34 -5.63
N LEU A 132 17.44 9.52 -6.15
CA LEU A 132 16.72 10.76 -5.93
C LEU A 132 15.77 11.05 -7.09
N LEU A 133 14.85 10.13 -7.32
CA LEU A 133 13.91 10.16 -8.43
C LEU A 133 12.47 10.14 -7.91
N ASN A 134 11.60 10.93 -8.54
CA ASN A 134 10.16 10.68 -8.52
C ASN A 134 9.83 9.34 -9.17
N ASP A 135 8.68 8.80 -8.79
CA ASP A 135 8.13 7.57 -9.33
C ASP A 135 8.02 7.61 -10.86
N GLY A 136 8.59 6.60 -11.51
CA GLY A 136 8.64 6.50 -12.96
C GLY A 136 9.28 5.19 -13.40
N ILE A 137 9.30 4.95 -14.71
CA ILE A 137 9.91 3.75 -15.27
C ILE A 137 11.43 3.75 -15.08
N GLU A 138 12.05 4.93 -15.08
CA GLU A 138 13.48 5.13 -14.87
C GLU A 138 13.88 4.76 -13.43
N PHE A 139 13.06 5.10 -12.44
CA PHE A 139 13.23 4.64 -11.06
C PHE A 139 13.19 3.11 -11.02
N LEU A 140 12.15 2.51 -11.60
CA LEU A 140 11.94 1.06 -11.58
C LEU A 140 13.10 0.31 -12.24
N ILE A 141 13.53 0.75 -13.43
CA ILE A 141 14.64 0.13 -14.16
C ILE A 141 15.94 0.27 -13.36
N SER A 142 16.20 1.44 -12.78
CA SER A 142 17.40 1.68 -11.98
C SER A 142 17.42 0.81 -10.72
N ASP A 143 16.33 0.73 -9.97
CA ASP A 143 16.24 -0.10 -8.75
C ASP A 143 16.40 -1.60 -9.08
N LEU A 144 15.72 -2.09 -10.12
CA LEU A 144 15.85 -3.49 -10.55
C LEU A 144 17.25 -3.82 -11.10
N ALA A 145 17.88 -2.89 -11.81
CA ALA A 145 19.24 -3.08 -12.33
C ALA A 145 20.23 -3.18 -11.17
N LEU A 146 20.24 -2.18 -10.28
CA LEU A 146 21.14 -2.14 -9.13
C LEU A 146 20.97 -3.39 -8.24
N ALA A 147 19.73 -3.81 -8.00
CA ALA A 147 19.43 -5.04 -7.30
C ALA A 147 19.93 -6.30 -8.01
N SER A 148 19.90 -6.35 -9.34
CA SER A 148 20.38 -7.50 -10.13
C SER A 148 21.91 -7.62 -10.15
N TYR A 149 22.61 -6.51 -9.90
CA TYR A 149 24.07 -6.44 -9.90
C TYR A 149 24.67 -6.35 -8.48
N SER A 150 23.89 -6.65 -7.42
CA SER A 150 24.31 -6.56 -6.01
C SER A 150 24.91 -5.19 -5.63
N ILE A 151 24.28 -4.10 -6.08
CA ILE A 151 24.66 -2.73 -5.74
C ILE A 151 23.55 -2.13 -4.86
N PRO A 152 23.83 -1.84 -3.56
CA PRO A 152 22.83 -1.27 -2.67
C PRO A 152 22.27 0.08 -3.11
N THR A 153 20.94 0.22 -3.08
CA THR A 153 20.22 1.46 -3.41
C THR A 153 19.82 2.21 -2.15
N PHE A 154 20.08 3.51 -2.09
CA PHE A 154 19.57 4.39 -1.04
C PHE A 154 18.33 5.14 -1.54
N THR A 155 17.29 5.19 -0.72
CA THR A 155 16.07 5.97 -1.00
C THR A 155 15.73 6.87 0.18
N LEU A 156 15.07 8.01 -0.09
CA LEU A 156 14.66 8.98 0.93
C LEU A 156 13.13 9.09 0.93
N THR A 157 12.49 9.02 2.09
CA THR A 157 11.04 9.30 2.17
C THR A 157 10.69 10.78 2.07
N SER A 158 11.66 11.67 2.35
CA SER A 158 11.51 13.13 2.28
C SER A 158 12.81 13.80 1.86
N LEU A 159 12.73 14.91 1.11
CA LEU A 159 13.89 15.71 0.72
C LEU A 159 14.62 16.35 1.92
N SER A 160 13.94 16.53 3.05
CA SER A 160 14.56 17.02 4.30
C SER A 160 15.68 16.11 4.81
N LEU A 161 15.69 14.84 4.40
CA LEU A 161 16.69 13.85 4.77
C LEU A 161 17.93 13.87 3.88
N LEU A 162 17.93 14.65 2.80
CA LEU A 162 19.01 14.66 1.82
C LEU A 162 20.35 15.06 2.45
N SER A 163 20.43 16.23 3.09
CA SER A 163 21.69 16.69 3.70
C SER A 163 22.18 15.75 4.80
N PRO A 164 21.35 15.33 5.79
CA PRO A 164 21.77 14.36 6.79
C PRO A 164 22.29 13.03 6.21
N VAL A 165 21.69 12.53 5.12
CA VAL A 165 22.12 11.28 4.48
C VAL A 165 23.42 11.47 3.71
N LEU A 166 23.62 12.60 3.01
CA LEU A 166 24.89 12.88 2.35
C LEU A 166 26.03 12.98 3.38
N ASP A 167 25.80 13.62 4.52
CA ASP A 167 26.82 13.79 5.57
C ASP A 167 27.19 12.46 6.26
N SER A 168 26.21 11.59 6.52
CA SER A 168 26.39 10.36 7.30
C SER A 168 26.66 9.11 6.45
N HIS A 169 26.11 9.07 5.24
CA HIS A 169 26.09 7.91 4.34
C HIS A 169 26.34 8.35 2.88
N PRO A 170 27.55 8.85 2.56
CA PRO A 170 27.84 9.46 1.28
C PRO A 170 27.68 8.45 0.13
N PRO A 171 26.88 8.76 -0.91
CA PRO A 171 26.64 7.88 -2.03
C PRO A 171 27.74 7.93 -3.08
N SER A 172 28.06 6.79 -3.71
CA SER A 172 29.04 6.72 -4.80
C SER A 172 28.52 7.37 -6.08
N VAL A 173 27.23 7.19 -6.34
CA VAL A 173 26.51 7.76 -7.49
C VAL A 173 25.16 8.29 -7.01
N ILE A 174 24.73 9.43 -7.57
CA ILE A 174 23.39 9.98 -7.34
C ILE A 174 22.62 9.99 -8.66
N ILE A 175 21.43 9.42 -8.69
CA ILE A 175 20.53 9.49 -9.85
C ILE A 175 19.42 10.49 -9.52
N THR A 176 19.26 11.55 -10.32
CA THR A 176 18.30 12.62 -10.06
C THR A 176 17.57 13.09 -11.32
N HIS A 177 16.43 13.77 -11.15
CA HIS A 177 15.76 14.46 -12.24
C HIS A 177 16.49 15.75 -12.64
N ALA A 178 16.45 16.09 -13.93
CA ALA A 178 17.08 17.30 -14.48
C ALA A 178 16.56 18.61 -13.86
N ASN A 179 15.31 18.63 -13.39
CA ASN A 179 14.68 19.79 -12.74
C ASN A 179 15.22 20.05 -11.32
N PHE A 180 15.69 19.02 -10.62
CA PHE A 180 16.20 19.11 -9.25
C PHE A 180 17.73 19.24 -9.19
N LEU A 181 18.42 19.02 -10.31
CA LEU A 181 19.87 19.04 -10.39
C LEU A 181 20.49 20.32 -9.81
N SER A 182 19.91 21.49 -10.08
CA SER A 182 20.46 22.76 -9.56
C SER A 182 20.43 22.83 -8.03
N SER A 183 19.31 22.42 -7.41
CA SER A 183 19.17 22.37 -5.95
C SER A 183 20.10 21.32 -5.33
N LEU A 184 20.22 20.15 -5.98
CA LEU A 184 21.14 19.11 -5.52
C LEU A 184 22.60 19.59 -5.53
N LEU A 185 23.04 20.28 -6.59
CA LEU A 185 24.41 20.81 -6.67
C LEU A 185 24.71 21.83 -5.57
N GLU A 186 23.72 22.64 -5.18
CA GLU A 186 23.85 23.59 -4.07
C GLU A 186 24.04 22.86 -2.74
N VAL A 187 23.23 21.84 -2.47
CA VAL A 187 23.36 21.01 -1.26
C VAL A 187 24.73 20.31 -1.19
N ILE A 188 25.19 19.73 -2.30
CA ILE A 188 26.51 19.05 -2.36
C ILE A 188 27.65 20.05 -2.12
N TYR A 189 27.54 21.27 -2.66
CA TYR A 189 28.54 22.31 -2.47
C TYR A 189 28.59 22.78 -1.00
N ASP A 190 27.43 22.96 -0.38
CA ASP A 190 27.31 23.39 1.02
C ASP A 190 27.80 22.32 2.00
N ALA A 191 27.60 21.03 1.70
CA ALA A 191 28.14 19.92 2.47
C ALA A 191 29.70 19.84 2.42
N ASN A 192 30.34 20.63 1.55
CA ASN A 192 31.79 20.67 1.34
C ASN A 192 32.39 19.28 1.05
N GLU A 193 31.59 18.40 0.44
CA GLU A 193 31.98 17.05 0.10
C GLU A 193 32.90 17.09 -1.12
N SER A 194 34.20 17.10 -0.90
CA SER A 194 35.23 17.08 -1.96
C SER A 194 35.30 15.76 -2.75
N ALA A 195 34.30 14.88 -2.62
CA ALA A 195 34.22 13.61 -3.35
C ALA A 195 33.77 13.85 -4.80
N HIS A 196 34.41 13.13 -5.72
CA HIS A 196 34.13 13.16 -7.16
C HIS A 196 32.81 12.42 -7.43
N HIS A 197 31.70 13.01 -7.01
CA HIS A 197 30.38 12.44 -7.21
C HIS A 197 30.09 12.30 -8.71
N ILE A 198 29.55 11.15 -9.08
CA ILE A 198 28.99 10.93 -10.40
C ILE A 198 27.48 11.12 -10.29
N VAL A 199 26.93 12.04 -11.08
CA VAL A 199 25.49 12.31 -11.08
C VAL A 199 24.89 11.90 -12.40
N ILE A 200 23.91 11.01 -12.34
CA ILE A 200 23.16 10.54 -13.50
C ILE A 200 21.83 11.29 -13.53
N VAL A 201 21.53 11.92 -14.66
CA VAL A 201 20.39 12.82 -14.79
C VAL A 201 19.33 12.21 -15.70
N VAL A 202 18.10 12.12 -15.17
CA VAL A 202 16.91 11.73 -15.93
C VAL A 202 16.27 12.97 -16.54
N GLY A 203 16.05 12.95 -17.86
CA GLY A 203 15.44 14.04 -18.61
C GLY A 203 16.45 15.03 -19.21
N LYS A 204 15.92 16.02 -19.93
CA LYS A 204 16.73 16.93 -20.75
C LYS A 204 17.48 17.96 -19.90
N LEU A 205 18.81 18.00 -20.05
CA LEU A 205 19.65 19.04 -19.46
C LEU A 205 19.41 20.39 -20.12
N THR A 206 19.34 21.45 -19.30
CA THR A 206 19.28 22.84 -19.76
C THR A 206 20.67 23.47 -19.69
N ASN A 207 21.00 24.40 -20.58
CA ASN A 207 22.33 25.06 -20.65
C ASN A 207 22.80 25.68 -19.32
N ALA A 208 21.87 26.18 -18.48
CA ALA A 208 22.19 26.73 -17.16
C ALA A 208 22.80 25.69 -16.19
N ASN A 209 22.38 24.42 -16.30
CA ASN A 209 22.89 23.35 -15.45
C ASN A 209 24.36 23.04 -15.79
N VAL A 210 24.76 23.20 -17.06
CA VAL A 210 26.08 22.80 -17.58
C VAL A 210 27.21 23.65 -17.01
N HIS A 211 26.97 24.93 -16.76
CA HIS A 211 27.99 25.86 -16.25
C HIS A 211 28.37 25.66 -14.77
N LYS A 212 27.57 24.92 -13.99
CA LYS A 212 27.87 24.58 -12.58
C LYS A 212 28.66 23.26 -12.43
N MET A 213 29.10 22.62 -13.53
CA MET A 213 29.55 21.22 -13.56
C MET A 213 31.08 20.99 -13.53
N ASP A 214 31.93 22.01 -13.46
CA ASP A 214 33.39 21.88 -13.71
C ASP A 214 34.15 20.91 -12.77
N LYS A 215 33.53 20.46 -11.66
CA LYS A 215 34.12 19.50 -10.71
C LYS A 215 33.40 18.14 -10.62
N LEU A 216 32.30 17.96 -11.34
CA LEU A 216 31.38 16.83 -11.16
C LEU A 216 31.19 16.08 -12.48
N ARG A 217 31.21 14.74 -12.46
CA ARG A 217 30.94 13.95 -13.67
C ARG A 217 29.44 13.73 -13.81
N VAL A 218 28.84 14.41 -14.78
CA VAL A 218 27.41 14.28 -15.09
C VAL A 218 27.20 13.39 -16.31
N LEU A 219 26.29 12.42 -16.20
CA LEU A 219 25.89 11.52 -17.28
C LEU A 219 24.37 11.64 -17.51
N GLN A 220 23.90 11.47 -18.75
CA GLN A 220 22.47 11.34 -19.02
C GLN A 220 22.02 9.89 -18.87
N TRP A 221 20.86 9.68 -18.25
CA TRP A 221 20.33 8.34 -17.98
C TRP A 221 20.14 7.52 -19.26
N GLU A 222 19.65 8.16 -20.33
CA GLU A 222 19.43 7.52 -21.63
C GLU A 222 20.74 7.09 -22.31
N ASP A 223 21.83 7.84 -22.08
CA ASP A 223 23.16 7.49 -22.62
C ASP A 223 23.78 6.32 -21.87
N VAL A 224 23.52 6.22 -20.56
CA VAL A 224 23.94 5.06 -19.75
C VAL A 224 23.25 3.79 -20.25
N GLU A 225 21.93 3.84 -20.46
CA GLU A 225 21.17 2.71 -21.03
C GLU A 225 21.69 2.32 -22.43
N ARG A 226 21.94 3.32 -23.29
CA ARG A 226 22.42 3.11 -24.67
C ARG A 226 23.81 2.47 -24.72
N GLU A 227 24.74 2.93 -23.89
CA GLU A 227 26.11 2.39 -23.82
C GLU A 227 26.13 0.95 -23.29
N GLY A 228 25.25 0.64 -22.33
CA GLY A 228 25.14 -0.72 -21.83
C GLY A 228 24.45 -1.68 -22.79
N ALA A 229 23.54 -1.19 -23.64
CA ALA A 229 22.92 -1.98 -24.71
C ALA A 229 23.87 -2.29 -25.88
N SER A 230 24.86 -1.42 -26.14
CA SER A 230 25.82 -1.59 -27.25
C SER A 230 27.00 -2.52 -26.91
N THR A 231 27.12 -2.93 -25.64
CA THR A 231 28.25 -3.69 -25.10
C THR A 231 27.81 -5.11 -24.72
N GLU A 232 28.76 -6.06 -24.66
CA GLU A 232 28.50 -7.38 -24.09
C GLU A 232 27.94 -7.25 -22.65
N GLN A 233 26.83 -7.93 -22.39
CA GLN A 233 26.19 -7.93 -21.08
C GLN A 233 27.14 -8.56 -20.05
N MET A 234 27.46 -7.80 -19.01
CA MET A 234 28.25 -8.31 -17.90
C MET A 234 27.42 -9.32 -17.11
N THR A 235 27.93 -10.55 -16.99
CA THR A 235 27.33 -11.61 -16.18
C THR A 235 27.99 -11.63 -14.81
N LEU A 236 27.29 -11.13 -13.80
CA LEU A 236 27.67 -11.29 -12.40
C LEU A 236 27.07 -12.58 -11.81
N PRO A 237 27.65 -13.12 -10.72
CA PRO A 237 26.99 -14.17 -9.95
C PRO A 237 25.60 -13.69 -9.48
N GLN A 238 24.64 -14.62 -9.40
CA GLN A 238 23.31 -14.26 -8.92
C GLN A 238 23.38 -13.79 -7.46
N PRO A 239 22.72 -12.67 -7.12
CA PRO A 239 22.62 -12.18 -5.75
C PRO A 239 22.00 -13.23 -4.81
N ASP A 240 22.40 -13.22 -3.54
CA ASP A 240 21.72 -14.00 -2.51
C ASP A 240 20.39 -13.31 -2.15
N PRO A 241 19.23 -14.01 -2.13
CA PRO A 241 17.97 -13.43 -1.68
C PRO A 241 18.01 -12.77 -0.28
N GLN A 242 18.95 -13.17 0.59
CA GLN A 242 19.16 -12.59 1.92
C GLN A 242 20.15 -11.41 1.93
N GLU A 243 20.76 -11.08 0.79
CA GLU A 243 21.64 -9.92 0.65
C GLU A 243 20.83 -8.62 0.76
N VAL A 244 21.38 -7.64 1.49
CA VAL A 244 20.79 -6.29 1.58
C VAL A 244 21.03 -5.58 0.26
N PHE A 245 19.96 -5.25 -0.45
CA PHE A 245 20.06 -4.55 -1.73
C PHE A 245 19.55 -3.10 -1.64
N THR A 246 18.88 -2.70 -0.55
CA THR A 246 18.41 -1.32 -0.41
C THR A 246 18.37 -0.86 1.05
N VAL A 247 18.63 0.43 1.25
CA VAL A 247 18.43 1.14 2.52
C VAL A 247 17.46 2.29 2.28
N SER A 248 16.34 2.29 3.01
CA SER A 248 15.34 3.35 2.95
C SER A 248 15.47 4.25 4.17
N PHE A 249 15.82 5.51 3.95
CA PHE A 249 15.96 6.50 5.02
C PHE A 249 14.64 7.23 5.27
N PHE A 250 14.30 7.35 6.56
CA PHE A 250 13.10 8.03 7.03
C PHE A 250 13.40 8.80 8.32
N SER A 251 12.55 9.78 8.62
CA SER A 251 12.58 10.48 9.91
C SER A 251 11.74 9.73 10.92
N THR A 252 12.28 9.51 12.12
CA THR A 252 11.48 9.09 13.28
C THR A 252 10.54 10.21 13.73
N PRO A 253 9.54 9.92 14.57
CA PRO A 253 8.69 10.95 15.17
C PRO A 253 9.48 11.93 16.07
N SER A 254 10.66 11.51 16.57
CA SER A 254 11.61 12.39 17.29
C SER A 254 12.40 13.32 16.36
N GLY A 255 12.34 13.13 15.03
CA GLY A 255 13.09 13.91 14.05
C GLY A 255 14.48 13.36 13.75
N GLU A 256 14.81 12.15 14.22
CA GLU A 256 16.10 11.51 14.01
C GLU A 256 16.12 10.76 12.68
N LEU A 257 17.29 10.75 12.03
CA LEU A 257 17.51 10.01 10.78
C LEU A 257 17.64 8.51 11.10
N GLN A 258 16.80 7.69 10.51
CA GLN A 258 16.89 6.24 10.62
C GLN A 258 16.87 5.59 9.23
N GLY A 259 17.60 4.48 9.08
CA GLY A 259 17.65 3.70 7.84
C GLY A 259 17.12 2.28 8.03
N THR A 260 16.21 1.84 7.15
CA THR A 260 15.76 0.44 7.05
C THR A 260 16.56 -0.29 5.99
N GLN A 261 17.32 -1.31 6.37
CA GLN A 261 17.94 -2.26 5.46
C GLN A 261 16.93 -3.33 5.02
N LEU A 262 16.82 -3.55 3.71
CA LEU A 262 15.90 -4.51 3.11
C LEU A 262 16.62 -5.43 2.13
N THR A 263 16.27 -6.71 2.20
CA THR A 263 16.74 -7.79 1.31
C THR A 263 15.73 -8.08 0.21
N HIS A 264 16.12 -8.91 -0.77
CA HIS A 264 15.19 -9.41 -1.78
C HIS A 264 14.06 -10.23 -1.15
N GLU A 265 14.36 -11.04 -0.11
CA GLU A 265 13.34 -11.78 0.64
C GLU A 265 12.34 -10.81 1.30
N ASN A 266 12.80 -9.69 1.88
CA ASN A 266 11.88 -8.73 2.50
C ASN A 266 10.85 -8.19 1.52
N LEU A 267 11.29 -7.75 0.33
CA LEU A 267 10.39 -7.20 -0.68
C LEU A 267 9.53 -8.26 -1.37
N THR A 268 10.07 -9.45 -1.67
CA THR A 268 9.27 -10.55 -2.24
C THR A 268 8.20 -11.04 -1.26
N ALA A 269 8.50 -11.05 0.04
CA ALA A 269 7.52 -11.30 1.09
C ALA A 269 6.48 -10.17 1.13
N GLY A 270 6.93 -8.93 0.96
CA GLY A 270 6.10 -7.76 0.74
C GLY A 270 5.07 -7.88 -0.38
N VAL A 271 5.52 -8.37 -1.54
CA VAL A 271 4.66 -8.66 -2.69
C VAL A 271 3.64 -9.74 -2.31
N ALA A 272 4.07 -10.82 -1.64
CA ALA A 272 3.15 -11.86 -1.19
C ALA A 272 2.06 -11.33 -0.24
N ALA A 273 2.43 -10.43 0.69
CA ALA A 273 1.48 -9.77 1.59
C ALA A 273 0.53 -8.83 0.86
N THR A 274 1.04 -8.03 -0.08
CA THR A 274 0.24 -7.08 -0.88
C THR A 274 -0.77 -7.82 -1.76
N ARG A 275 -0.38 -8.96 -2.34
CA ARG A 275 -1.29 -9.85 -3.09
C ARG A 275 -2.44 -10.37 -2.23
N ALA A 276 -2.19 -10.62 -0.95
CA ALA A 276 -3.19 -11.13 0.00
C ALA A 276 -4.20 -10.06 0.46
N LEU A 277 -4.03 -8.79 0.08
CA LEU A 277 -5.00 -7.72 0.39
C LEU A 277 -6.36 -7.94 -0.28
N LEU A 278 -6.40 -8.66 -1.40
CA LEU A 278 -7.64 -9.04 -2.08
C LEU A 278 -7.84 -10.56 -2.00
N PRO A 279 -9.08 -11.05 -1.80
CA PRO A 279 -9.35 -12.48 -1.75
C PRO A 279 -9.10 -13.12 -3.11
N LEU A 280 -8.84 -14.43 -3.11
CA LEU A 280 -8.59 -15.21 -4.33
C LEU A 280 -9.74 -15.13 -5.34
N SER A 281 -10.98 -14.96 -4.88
CA SER A 281 -12.16 -14.79 -5.74
C SER A 281 -12.14 -13.48 -6.54
N THR A 282 -11.40 -12.48 -6.07
CA THR A 282 -11.23 -11.19 -6.74
C THR A 282 -9.74 -10.83 -6.82
N ALA A 283 -8.89 -11.81 -7.10
CA ALA A 283 -7.45 -11.62 -7.20
C ALA A 283 -7.08 -10.55 -8.25
N MET A 284 -5.84 -10.05 -8.19
CA MET A 284 -5.27 -9.21 -9.24
C MET A 284 -5.00 -10.02 -10.50
N SER A 285 -5.20 -9.40 -11.65
CA SER A 285 -5.00 -10.00 -12.96
C SER A 285 -4.37 -9.00 -13.91
N SER A 286 -3.75 -9.46 -14.99
CA SER A 286 -3.14 -8.58 -16.00
C SER A 286 -4.11 -7.61 -16.68
N LEU A 287 -5.42 -7.83 -16.54
CA LEU A 287 -6.46 -6.92 -17.02
C LEU A 287 -6.68 -5.71 -16.10
N ASP A 288 -6.15 -5.76 -14.88
CA ASP A 288 -6.29 -4.67 -13.92
C ASP A 288 -5.26 -3.57 -14.13
N THR A 289 -5.60 -2.39 -13.62
CA THR A 289 -4.69 -1.26 -13.50
C THR A 289 -4.61 -0.84 -12.04
N ILE A 290 -3.40 -0.78 -11.50
CA ILE A 290 -3.12 -0.34 -10.14
C ILE A 290 -2.66 1.12 -10.19
N ILE A 291 -3.30 1.97 -9.40
CA ILE A 291 -2.90 3.37 -9.21
C ILE A 291 -2.52 3.53 -7.73
N SER A 292 -1.28 3.94 -7.47
CA SER A 292 -0.74 4.09 -6.12
C SER A 292 -0.55 5.56 -5.75
N ALA A 293 -0.90 5.92 -4.52
CA ALA A 293 -0.55 7.22 -3.93
C ALA A 293 0.78 7.18 -3.16
N PHE A 294 1.44 6.02 -3.10
CA PHE A 294 2.67 5.81 -2.32
C PHE A 294 3.90 5.86 -3.22
N SER A 295 4.91 6.62 -2.80
CA SER A 295 6.17 6.74 -3.53
C SER A 295 6.95 5.43 -3.53
N LEU A 296 7.63 5.14 -4.64
CA LEU A 296 8.63 4.07 -4.76
C LEU A 296 9.85 4.28 -3.87
N SER A 297 10.04 5.46 -3.29
CA SER A 297 11.09 5.64 -2.28
C SER A 297 10.75 4.97 -0.95
N THR A 298 9.48 4.65 -0.72
CA THR A 298 9.02 3.92 0.48
C THR A 298 9.02 2.40 0.22
N PRO A 299 9.28 1.56 1.24
CA PRO A 299 9.22 0.10 1.09
C PRO A 299 7.84 -0.41 0.68
N TYR A 300 6.77 0.21 1.21
CA TYR A 300 5.40 -0.15 0.84
C TYR A 300 5.06 0.21 -0.62
N GLY A 301 5.43 1.42 -1.08
CA GLY A 301 5.21 1.82 -2.47
C GLY A 301 5.94 0.89 -3.46
N ARG A 302 7.16 0.45 -3.13
CA ARG A 302 7.87 -0.60 -3.89
C ARG A 302 7.14 -1.93 -3.87
N ALA A 303 6.66 -2.39 -2.72
CA ALA A 303 5.90 -3.63 -2.63
C ALA A 303 4.64 -3.62 -3.53
N VAL A 304 3.93 -2.48 -3.60
CA VAL A 304 2.77 -2.29 -4.50
C VAL A 304 3.21 -2.31 -5.96
N ALA A 305 4.26 -1.58 -6.34
CA ALA A 305 4.77 -1.57 -7.71
C ALA A 305 5.27 -2.96 -8.15
N TYR A 306 6.01 -3.65 -7.30
CA TYR A 306 6.51 -5.00 -7.54
C TYR A 306 5.39 -6.04 -7.63
N THR A 307 4.31 -5.84 -6.88
CA THR A 307 3.08 -6.63 -7.07
C THR A 307 2.48 -6.41 -8.45
N ALA A 308 2.47 -5.16 -8.93
CA ALA A 308 1.96 -4.83 -10.27
C ALA A 308 2.79 -5.50 -11.38
N ILE A 309 4.12 -5.53 -11.23
CA ILE A 309 5.03 -6.23 -12.15
C ILE A 309 4.76 -7.74 -12.13
N TYR A 310 4.64 -8.34 -10.95
CA TYR A 310 4.40 -9.77 -10.80
C TYR A 310 3.06 -10.23 -11.39
N GLU A 311 1.99 -9.46 -11.18
CA GLU A 311 0.65 -9.78 -11.70
C GLU A 311 0.46 -9.37 -13.18
N GLY A 312 1.43 -8.66 -13.76
CA GLY A 312 1.36 -8.15 -15.13
C GLY A 312 0.31 -7.07 -15.33
N THR A 313 -0.07 -6.36 -14.26
CA THR A 313 -1.07 -5.27 -14.29
C THR A 313 -0.45 -3.99 -14.86
N SER A 314 -1.26 -3.11 -15.45
CA SER A 314 -0.79 -1.75 -15.70
C SER A 314 -0.62 -0.99 -14.38
N PHE A 315 0.38 -0.11 -14.27
CA PHE A 315 0.73 0.58 -13.03
C PHE A 315 0.99 2.06 -13.27
N ALA A 316 0.52 2.92 -12.37
CA ALA A 316 0.89 4.33 -12.33
C ALA A 316 0.84 4.84 -10.89
N THR A 317 1.52 5.97 -10.65
CA THR A 317 1.45 6.68 -9.38
C THR A 317 0.74 8.03 -9.52
N LEU A 318 0.18 8.51 -8.42
CA LEU A 318 -0.50 9.81 -8.35
C LEU A 318 0.52 10.95 -8.21
N GLU A 319 0.06 12.20 -8.32
CA GLU A 319 0.97 13.33 -8.12
C GLU A 319 1.34 13.52 -6.66
N SER A 320 0.47 13.10 -5.73
CA SER A 320 0.73 13.12 -4.30
C SER A 320 1.94 12.29 -3.86
N SER A 321 2.38 11.33 -4.68
CA SER A 321 3.53 10.49 -4.36
C SER A 321 4.87 11.10 -4.80
N LYS A 322 4.87 12.21 -5.54
CA LYS A 322 6.10 12.88 -5.99
C LYS A 322 6.80 13.53 -4.79
N ILE A 323 8.06 13.17 -4.59
CA ILE A 323 8.92 13.75 -3.54
C ILE A 323 9.58 15.03 -4.04
N ILE A 324 9.90 15.09 -5.33
CA ILE A 324 10.56 16.21 -6.01
C ILE A 324 9.50 16.98 -6.81
N GLY A 325 9.05 18.11 -6.29
CA GLY A 325 8.02 18.94 -6.93
C GLY A 325 7.94 20.34 -6.34
N ASP A 326 7.21 21.23 -7.02
CA ASP A 326 7.00 22.60 -6.56
C ASP A 326 6.20 22.59 -5.25
N GLU A 327 6.72 23.16 -4.17
CA GLU A 327 6.02 23.23 -2.85
C GLU A 327 4.65 23.94 -2.93
N ARG A 328 4.40 24.66 -4.02
CA ARG A 328 3.12 25.34 -4.32
C ARG A 328 2.02 24.39 -4.82
N SER A 329 2.38 23.20 -5.30
CA SER A 329 1.44 22.09 -5.51
C SER A 329 1.47 21.21 -4.27
N ALA A 330 0.86 21.69 -3.16
CA ALA A 330 0.64 20.84 -2.00
C ALA A 330 0.04 19.50 -2.46
N PRO A 331 0.48 18.34 -1.91
CA PRO A 331 -0.07 17.04 -2.27
C PRO A 331 -1.58 17.12 -2.06
N SER A 332 -2.32 17.21 -3.17
CA SER A 332 -3.72 17.61 -3.11
C SER A 332 -4.58 16.40 -2.76
N THR A 333 -4.40 15.87 -1.55
CA THR A 333 -5.08 14.66 -1.05
C THR A 333 -6.59 14.75 -1.30
N GLY A 334 -7.13 13.75 -2.00
CA GLY A 334 -8.55 13.64 -2.30
C GLY A 334 -8.90 13.92 -3.77
N LEU A 335 -9.98 14.68 -3.99
CA LEU A 335 -10.63 14.80 -5.32
C LEU A 335 -9.74 15.44 -6.39
N LYS A 336 -8.81 16.34 -6.01
CA LYS A 336 -7.91 17.00 -6.96
C LYS A 336 -6.85 16.01 -7.48
N ASP A 337 -6.32 15.16 -6.62
CA ASP A 337 -5.37 14.10 -6.99
C ASP A 337 -6.05 12.95 -7.77
N ILE A 338 -7.31 12.61 -7.48
CA ILE A 338 -8.08 11.68 -8.33
C ILE A 338 -8.33 12.28 -9.73
N ASN A 339 -8.53 13.60 -9.81
CA ASN A 339 -8.72 14.30 -11.08
C ASN A 339 -7.41 14.53 -11.86
N SER A 340 -6.23 14.41 -11.24
CA SER A 340 -4.94 14.47 -11.96
C SER A 340 -4.79 13.32 -12.96
N VAL A 341 -5.46 12.18 -12.71
CA VAL A 341 -5.60 11.04 -13.64
C VAL A 341 -6.24 11.46 -14.98
N SER A 342 -7.05 12.54 -15.00
CA SER A 342 -7.66 13.06 -16.24
C SER A 342 -6.69 13.76 -17.19
N SER A 343 -5.48 14.08 -16.73
CA SER A 343 -4.38 14.63 -17.54
C SER A 343 -3.63 13.57 -18.35
N LEU A 344 -3.87 12.28 -18.07
CA LEU A 344 -3.32 11.14 -18.81
C LEU A 344 -4.11 10.90 -20.12
N PRO A 345 -3.47 10.41 -21.20
CA PRO A 345 -4.09 10.29 -22.52
C PRO A 345 -5.03 9.07 -22.61
N ILE A 346 -6.24 9.24 -22.08
CA ILE A 346 -7.38 8.30 -22.18
C ILE A 346 -8.58 9.08 -22.77
N PRO A 347 -9.54 8.51 -23.52
CA PRO A 347 -10.56 9.29 -24.25
C PRO A 347 -11.76 9.75 -23.38
N SER A 348 -12.38 10.89 -23.72
CA SER A 348 -13.37 11.66 -22.92
C SER A 348 -14.84 11.47 -23.36
N PRO A 349 -15.83 11.44 -22.43
CA PRO A 349 -17.25 11.54 -22.78
C PRO A 349 -17.90 12.90 -22.43
N THR A 350 -18.80 13.30 -23.33
CA THR A 350 -19.65 14.51 -23.35
C THR A 350 -20.93 14.28 -22.54
N ILE A 351 -21.35 15.23 -21.69
CA ILE A 351 -22.58 15.15 -20.87
C ILE A 351 -23.62 16.20 -21.30
N LEU A 352 -24.90 15.78 -21.27
CA LEU A 352 -26.08 16.62 -21.00
C LEU A 352 -26.76 16.15 -19.69
N THR A 353 -27.31 17.09 -18.90
CA THR A 353 -27.54 16.98 -17.43
C THR A 353 -28.99 16.66 -16.99
N LYS A 354 -29.20 16.16 -15.75
CA LYS A 354 -30.44 16.40 -14.94
C LYS A 354 -30.25 16.23 -13.41
N ASN A 355 -31.04 16.97 -12.62
CA ASN A 355 -31.16 16.95 -11.14
C ASN A 355 -31.84 15.68 -10.59
N ALA A 356 -31.23 15.02 -9.59
CA ALA A 356 -31.87 13.98 -8.78
C ALA A 356 -32.58 14.58 -7.54
N SER A 357 -33.73 14.02 -7.13
CA SER A 357 -34.50 14.52 -5.98
C SER A 357 -33.92 14.05 -4.64
N TYR A 358 -33.93 14.93 -3.63
CA TYR A 358 -33.44 14.66 -2.27
C TYR A 358 -34.12 13.43 -1.62
N VAL A 359 -35.42 13.23 -1.88
CA VAL A 359 -36.18 12.10 -1.35
C VAL A 359 -35.68 10.76 -1.91
N MET A 360 -35.32 10.71 -3.20
CA MET A 360 -34.82 9.48 -3.82
C MET A 360 -33.46 9.08 -3.25
N TYR A 361 -32.60 10.06 -2.97
CA TYR A 361 -31.31 9.84 -2.30
C TYR A 361 -31.49 9.24 -0.91
N MET A 362 -32.43 9.77 -0.11
CA MET A 362 -32.68 9.24 1.24
C MET A 362 -33.18 7.80 1.22
N ILE A 363 -34.03 7.43 0.25
CA ILE A 363 -34.51 6.05 0.09
C ILE A 363 -33.38 5.13 -0.36
N ALA A 364 -32.60 5.57 -1.37
CA ALA A 364 -31.46 4.82 -1.88
C ALA A 364 -30.39 4.57 -0.82
N TRP A 365 -30.10 5.58 0.01
CA TRP A 365 -29.20 5.48 1.15
C TRP A 365 -29.68 4.43 2.14
N ARG A 366 -30.96 4.46 2.54
CA ARG A 366 -31.53 3.50 3.48
C ARG A 366 -31.45 2.07 2.95
N HIS A 367 -31.76 1.86 1.67
CA HIS A 367 -31.65 0.54 1.04
C HIS A 367 -30.22 0.03 1.02
N LYS A 368 -29.26 0.87 0.64
CA LYS A 368 -27.84 0.49 0.63
C LYS A 368 -27.29 0.25 2.03
N LEU A 369 -27.70 1.06 3.01
CA LEU A 369 -27.32 0.86 4.41
C LEU A 369 -27.87 -0.48 4.93
N ALA A 370 -29.13 -0.80 4.65
CA ALA A 370 -29.70 -2.10 5.04
C ALA A 370 -28.96 -3.27 4.41
N ALA A 371 -28.66 -3.20 3.11
CA ALA A 371 -27.87 -4.22 2.42
C ALA A 371 -26.46 -4.38 3.02
N LEU A 372 -25.80 -3.26 3.37
CA LEU A 372 -24.49 -3.26 3.99
C LEU A 372 -24.52 -3.91 5.39
N LEU A 373 -25.56 -3.64 6.19
CA LEU A 373 -25.77 -4.28 7.49
C LEU A 373 -26.03 -5.79 7.37
N ASP A 374 -26.67 -6.24 6.29
CA ASP A 374 -26.80 -7.67 5.95
C ASP A 374 -25.49 -8.27 5.37
N GLY A 375 -24.43 -7.47 5.24
CA GLY A 375 -23.11 -7.90 4.75
C GLY A 375 -23.03 -8.01 3.22
N PHE A 376 -23.86 -7.27 2.50
CA PHE A 376 -23.91 -7.27 1.04
C PHE A 376 -23.48 -5.93 0.45
N LEU A 377 -22.65 -5.99 -0.59
CA LEU A 377 -22.16 -4.84 -1.33
C LEU A 377 -22.29 -5.08 -2.82
N THR A 378 -22.86 -4.12 -3.54
CA THR A 378 -22.98 -4.20 -5.00
C THR A 378 -22.92 -2.81 -5.62
N LYS A 379 -22.29 -2.75 -6.80
CA LYS A 379 -22.23 -1.57 -7.68
C LYS A 379 -23.32 -1.59 -8.75
N GLN A 380 -24.11 -2.68 -8.82
CA GLN A 380 -25.06 -2.95 -9.90
C GLN A 380 -26.52 -2.85 -9.45
N SER A 381 -26.79 -2.14 -8.34
CA SER A 381 -28.17 -1.96 -7.87
C SER A 381 -28.95 -0.97 -8.75
N LEU A 382 -30.28 -1.01 -8.68
CA LEU A 382 -31.12 0.01 -9.31
C LEU A 382 -30.79 1.42 -8.79
N TRP A 383 -30.43 1.53 -7.51
CA TRP A 383 -30.04 2.78 -6.87
C TRP A 383 -28.68 3.29 -7.36
N ASP A 384 -27.76 2.40 -7.73
CA ASP A 384 -26.50 2.78 -8.38
C ASP A 384 -26.76 3.49 -9.69
N ARG A 385 -27.53 2.85 -10.57
CA ARG A 385 -27.84 3.37 -11.91
C ARG A 385 -28.57 4.71 -11.88
N VAL A 386 -29.47 4.89 -10.92
CA VAL A 386 -30.32 6.08 -10.83
C VAL A 386 -29.62 7.25 -10.13
N ILE A 387 -28.77 6.99 -9.13
CA ILE A 387 -28.22 8.04 -8.25
C ILE A 387 -26.70 8.01 -8.18
N PHE A 388 -26.12 6.88 -7.76
CA PHE A 388 -24.71 6.87 -7.37
C PHE A 388 -23.74 6.84 -8.55
N ASP A 389 -24.12 6.28 -9.70
CA ASP A 389 -23.27 6.25 -10.90
C ASP A 389 -22.98 7.68 -11.40
N GLY A 390 -24.01 8.53 -11.47
CA GLY A 390 -23.82 9.94 -11.84
C GLY A 390 -22.91 10.69 -10.87
N ALA A 391 -23.08 10.46 -9.57
CA ALA A 391 -22.25 11.07 -8.53
C ALA A 391 -20.79 10.59 -8.61
N ARG A 392 -20.57 9.29 -8.81
CA ARG A 392 -19.23 8.71 -8.96
C ARG A 392 -18.53 9.21 -10.22
N VAL A 393 -19.23 9.27 -11.36
CA VAL A 393 -18.67 9.82 -12.60
C VAL A 393 -18.23 11.27 -12.43
N LYS A 394 -18.98 12.07 -11.66
CA LYS A 394 -18.61 13.46 -11.36
C LYS A 394 -17.34 13.58 -10.51
N VAL A 395 -17.07 12.62 -9.64
CA VAL A 395 -15.98 12.63 -8.65
C VAL A 395 -14.72 11.93 -9.15
N MET A 396 -14.89 10.76 -9.79
CA MET A 396 -13.79 9.86 -10.20
C MET A 396 -13.57 9.85 -11.73
N GLY A 397 -14.37 10.58 -12.50
CA GLY A 397 -14.30 10.60 -13.95
C GLY A 397 -14.41 9.19 -14.54
N LYS A 398 -13.42 8.80 -15.36
CA LYS A 398 -13.37 7.50 -16.07
C LYS A 398 -13.22 6.30 -15.13
N GLY A 399 -12.65 6.51 -13.95
CA GLY A 399 -12.49 5.45 -12.94
C GLY A 399 -13.80 5.04 -12.26
N ALA A 400 -14.85 5.86 -12.35
CA ALA A 400 -16.11 5.63 -11.65
C ALA A 400 -16.73 4.25 -11.96
N GLY A 401 -16.64 3.79 -13.20
CA GLY A 401 -17.16 2.48 -13.63
C GLY A 401 -16.21 1.31 -13.38
N THR A 402 -14.90 1.54 -13.47
CA THR A 402 -13.87 0.48 -13.49
C THR A 402 -13.27 0.16 -12.13
N VAL A 403 -13.28 1.10 -11.17
CA VAL A 403 -12.78 0.84 -9.82
C VAL A 403 -13.55 -0.32 -9.19
N ARG A 404 -12.79 -1.35 -8.76
CA ARG A 404 -13.32 -2.58 -8.17
C ARG A 404 -13.00 -2.75 -6.69
N ALA A 405 -11.95 -2.12 -6.18
CA ALA A 405 -11.57 -2.10 -4.77
C ALA A 405 -10.73 -0.85 -4.48
N ILE A 406 -10.71 -0.41 -3.22
CA ILE A 406 -9.89 0.71 -2.75
C ILE A 406 -9.13 0.25 -1.51
N ILE A 407 -7.82 0.51 -1.50
CA ILE A 407 -6.95 0.24 -0.36
C ILE A 407 -6.51 1.60 0.17
N VAL A 408 -6.77 1.85 1.46
CA VAL A 408 -6.41 3.07 2.18
C VAL A 408 -5.30 2.71 3.15
N SER A 409 -4.12 3.31 3.00
CA SER A 409 -2.94 2.91 3.80
C SER A 409 -2.12 4.05 4.40
N ALA A 410 -2.59 5.30 4.32
CA ALA A 410 -1.78 6.46 4.71
C ALA A 410 -2.05 6.90 6.16
N GLU A 411 -3.22 7.49 6.41
CA GLU A 411 -3.56 8.09 7.70
C GLU A 411 -4.62 7.28 8.44
N SER A 412 -4.63 7.41 9.77
CA SER A 412 -5.63 6.85 10.66
C SER A 412 -7.05 7.19 10.20
N LEU A 413 -7.74 6.20 9.65
CA LEU A 413 -9.10 6.37 9.15
C LEU A 413 -10.12 6.40 10.30
N GLU A 414 -11.06 7.33 10.25
CA GLU A 414 -12.17 7.37 11.21
C GLU A 414 -13.22 6.28 10.88
N ALA A 415 -13.66 5.56 11.91
CA ALA A 415 -14.67 4.51 11.78
C ALA A 415 -15.99 5.03 11.20
N GLN A 416 -16.34 6.29 11.48
CA GLN A 416 -17.58 6.92 10.99
C GLN A 416 -17.56 7.19 9.48
N ALA A 417 -16.38 7.31 8.87
CA ALA A 417 -16.24 7.57 7.44
C ALA A 417 -16.41 6.29 6.59
N LEU A 418 -16.22 5.10 7.16
CA LEU A 418 -16.25 3.83 6.41
C LEU A 418 -17.62 3.54 5.80
N THR A 419 -18.70 3.61 6.57
CA THR A 419 -20.06 3.30 6.09
C THR A 419 -20.50 4.23 4.96
N PRO A 420 -20.39 5.57 5.09
CA PRO A 420 -20.66 6.49 3.99
C PRO A 420 -19.82 6.22 2.74
N SER A 421 -18.53 5.95 2.92
CA SER A 421 -17.60 5.68 1.81
C SER A 421 -17.99 4.39 1.06
N ARG A 422 -18.32 3.32 1.79
CA ARG A 422 -18.80 2.05 1.21
C ARG A 422 -20.11 2.23 0.44
N ILE A 423 -21.06 3.02 0.96
CA ILE A 423 -22.33 3.30 0.28
C ILE A 423 -22.10 4.12 -1.01
N ALA A 424 -21.28 5.18 -0.92
CA ALA A 424 -21.01 6.06 -2.04
C ALA A 424 -20.24 5.36 -3.18
N LEU A 425 -19.19 4.61 -2.82
CA LEU A 425 -18.29 3.98 -3.78
C LEU A 425 -18.79 2.60 -4.23
N SER A 426 -19.49 1.88 -3.34
CA SER A 426 -20.06 0.55 -3.60
C SER A 426 -19.02 -0.49 -4.02
N VAL A 427 -17.80 -0.33 -3.50
CA VAL A 427 -16.65 -1.21 -3.69
C VAL A 427 -16.02 -1.53 -2.34
N PRO A 428 -15.36 -2.69 -2.19
CA PRO A 428 -14.62 -3.04 -0.99
C PRO A 428 -13.58 -1.96 -0.65
N ILE A 429 -13.50 -1.61 0.63
CA ILE A 429 -12.51 -0.68 1.17
C ILE A 429 -11.66 -1.45 2.18
N VAL A 430 -10.38 -1.58 1.87
CA VAL A 430 -9.37 -2.18 2.74
C VAL A 430 -8.66 -1.05 3.48
N ASN A 431 -8.72 -1.07 4.80
CA ASN A 431 -7.90 -0.22 5.66
C ASN A 431 -6.62 -0.99 6.01
N ALA A 432 -5.48 -0.57 5.49
CA ALA A 432 -4.19 -1.18 5.74
C ALA A 432 -3.31 -0.24 6.57
N HIS A 433 -2.56 -0.78 7.52
CA HIS A 433 -1.53 -0.03 8.23
C HIS A 433 -0.17 -0.32 7.61
N ILE A 434 0.67 0.69 7.45
CA ILE A 434 2.01 0.56 6.84
C ILE A 434 3.06 1.18 7.77
N HIS A 435 4.31 0.77 7.62
CA HIS A 435 5.41 1.29 8.44
C HIS A 435 6.71 1.38 7.61
N PRO A 436 7.57 2.40 7.78
CA PRO A 436 8.82 2.55 7.01
C PRO A 436 9.82 1.41 7.19
N LEU A 437 9.71 0.64 8.27
CA LEU A 437 10.56 -0.54 8.54
C LEU A 437 10.09 -1.81 7.80
N ILE A 438 8.93 -1.78 7.14
CA ILE A 438 8.25 -2.99 6.63
C ILE A 438 7.96 -2.85 5.15
N ALA A 439 8.38 -3.85 4.39
CA ALA A 439 8.23 -3.98 2.95
C ALA A 439 6.80 -4.34 2.49
N GLY A 440 5.74 -3.84 3.11
CA GLY A 440 4.38 -4.30 2.83
C GLY A 440 3.37 -3.81 3.86
N PRO A 441 2.10 -4.22 3.76
CA PRO A 441 1.11 -3.89 4.79
C PRO A 441 1.48 -4.60 6.10
N VAL A 442 1.44 -3.88 7.23
CA VAL A 442 1.60 -4.44 8.57
C VAL A 442 0.32 -5.16 9.01
N PHE A 443 -0.80 -4.45 8.87
CA PHE A 443 -2.15 -4.93 9.10
C PHE A 443 -3.00 -4.63 7.87
N ALA A 444 -4.04 -5.44 7.62
CA ALA A 444 -5.02 -5.13 6.58
C ALA A 444 -6.40 -5.69 6.92
N SER A 445 -7.43 -4.83 6.84
CA SER A 445 -8.82 -5.25 7.05
C SER A 445 -9.28 -6.15 5.92
N HIS A 446 -10.07 -7.17 6.24
CA HIS A 446 -10.68 -7.99 5.19
C HIS A 446 -11.57 -7.10 4.27
N PRO A 447 -11.46 -7.15 2.93
CA PRO A 447 -12.15 -6.21 2.04
C PRO A 447 -13.68 -6.20 2.18
N LEU A 448 -14.23 -7.35 2.56
CA LEU A 448 -15.66 -7.57 2.77
C LEU A 448 -16.06 -7.59 4.26
N ASP A 449 -15.19 -7.14 5.15
CA ASP A 449 -15.57 -6.87 6.54
C ASP A 449 -16.38 -5.58 6.61
N LEU A 450 -17.70 -5.74 6.46
CA LEU A 450 -18.67 -4.65 6.51
C LEU A 450 -19.20 -4.42 7.93
N GLN A 451 -18.66 -5.11 8.94
CA GLN A 451 -19.12 -5.00 10.31
C GLN A 451 -18.86 -3.59 10.85
N THR A 452 -19.80 -3.08 11.63
CA THR A 452 -19.67 -1.81 12.34
C THR A 452 -19.95 -2.07 13.81
N PHE A 453 -18.97 -1.75 14.65
CA PHE A 453 -19.10 -1.88 16.09
C PHE A 453 -19.37 -0.50 16.67
N SER A 454 -20.37 -0.41 17.54
CA SER A 454 -20.61 0.83 18.28
C SER A 454 -19.40 1.12 19.19
N PRO A 455 -18.96 2.38 19.30
CA PRO A 455 -17.89 2.72 20.23
C PRO A 455 -18.32 2.34 21.64
N ASN A 456 -17.58 1.43 22.28
CA ASN A 456 -17.81 1.06 23.68
C ASN A 456 -17.30 2.18 24.59
N ILE A 457 -18.18 3.14 24.87
CA ILE A 457 -17.89 4.29 25.76
C ILE A 457 -17.69 3.84 27.22
N THR A 458 -18.17 2.65 27.58
CA THR A 458 -18.14 2.10 28.95
C THR A 458 -16.93 1.21 29.25
N ALA A 459 -16.04 0.96 28.29
CA ALA A 459 -14.83 0.20 28.57
C ALA A 459 -13.90 1.04 29.45
N SER A 460 -13.58 0.55 30.65
CA SER A 460 -12.58 1.12 31.54
C SER A 460 -11.21 1.07 30.86
N SER A 461 -10.89 2.09 30.06
CA SER A 461 -9.51 2.28 29.60
C SER A 461 -8.68 2.77 30.79
N ALA A 462 -7.50 2.20 30.99
CA ALA A 462 -6.57 2.64 32.03
C ALA A 462 -6.17 4.13 31.87
N SER A 463 -6.31 4.69 30.67
CA SER A 463 -6.02 6.09 30.33
C SER A 463 -7.15 6.73 29.53
N ALA A 464 -7.50 7.98 29.88
CA ALA A 464 -8.46 8.79 29.12
C ALA A 464 -7.95 9.15 27.71
N ALA A 465 -6.64 9.27 27.53
CA ALA A 465 -6.02 9.51 26.23
C ALA A 465 -6.20 8.30 25.30
N ASP A 466 -6.06 7.08 25.85
CA ASP A 466 -6.23 5.84 25.09
C ASP A 466 -7.70 5.63 24.71
N ALA A 467 -8.65 5.95 25.61
CA ALA A 467 -10.07 5.98 25.27
C ALA A 467 -10.32 6.90 24.08
N TYR A 468 -9.83 8.14 24.12
CA TYR A 468 -10.05 9.10 23.04
C TYR A 468 -9.43 8.61 21.72
N ALA A 469 -8.18 8.16 21.75
CA ALA A 469 -7.44 7.72 20.56
C ALA A 469 -8.10 6.52 19.85
N PHE A 470 -8.54 5.50 20.60
CA PHE A 470 -9.06 4.27 20.01
C PHE A 470 -10.58 4.24 19.78
N THR A 471 -11.34 5.19 20.34
CA THR A 471 -12.81 5.21 20.22
C THR A 471 -13.26 5.46 18.78
N TYR A 472 -12.67 6.46 18.12
CA TYR A 472 -13.08 6.88 16.78
C TYR A 472 -12.29 6.24 15.65
N LEU A 473 -11.16 5.61 15.99
CA LEU A 473 -10.27 4.98 15.04
C LEU A 473 -10.90 3.71 14.44
N ALA A 474 -10.83 3.59 13.11
CA ALA A 474 -11.24 2.39 12.39
C ALA A 474 -10.25 1.24 12.63
N PRO A 475 -10.72 -0.02 12.72
CA PRO A 475 -9.82 -1.17 12.74
C PRO A 475 -9.06 -1.28 11.42
N VAL A 476 -7.77 -1.59 11.51
CA VAL A 476 -6.88 -1.88 10.38
C VAL A 476 -6.80 -3.38 10.06
N GLY A 477 -7.57 -4.21 10.77
CA GLY A 477 -7.64 -5.66 10.54
C GLY A 477 -6.61 -6.48 11.32
N PRO A 478 -6.50 -7.79 11.05
CA PRO A 478 -5.48 -8.67 11.62
C PRO A 478 -4.09 -8.36 11.04
N PRO A 479 -3.01 -8.91 11.64
CA PRO A 479 -1.68 -8.87 11.03
C PRO A 479 -1.72 -9.43 9.61
N SER A 480 -0.85 -8.91 8.75
CA SER A 480 -0.69 -9.41 7.39
C SER A 480 -0.20 -10.86 7.39
N VAL A 481 -0.37 -11.57 6.27
CA VAL A 481 -0.14 -13.02 6.16
C VAL A 481 1.26 -13.50 6.53
N ASN A 482 2.25 -12.61 6.55
CA ASN A 482 3.63 -12.88 6.88
C ASN A 482 4.14 -12.10 8.10
N ILE A 483 3.25 -11.55 8.93
CA ILE A 483 3.62 -10.75 10.10
C ILE A 483 3.04 -11.37 11.37
N GLU A 484 3.83 -11.32 12.44
CA GLU A 484 3.38 -11.50 13.81
C GLU A 484 3.39 -10.15 14.51
N ALA A 485 2.38 -9.92 15.34
CA ALA A 485 2.29 -8.75 16.17
C ALA A 485 2.09 -9.14 17.63
N LYS A 486 2.67 -8.38 18.54
CA LYS A 486 2.36 -8.40 19.97
C LYS A 486 2.36 -6.98 20.52
N LEU A 487 1.73 -6.79 21.67
CA LEU A 487 1.75 -5.54 22.42
C LEU A 487 2.59 -5.72 23.68
N VAL A 488 3.41 -4.72 23.99
CA VAL A 488 4.26 -4.67 25.20
C VAL A 488 3.78 -3.51 26.09
N GLY A 489 3.88 -3.66 27.41
CA GLY A 489 3.39 -2.67 28.37
C GLY A 489 1.86 -2.73 28.54
N VAL A 490 1.30 -3.94 28.46
CA VAL A 490 -0.12 -4.20 28.64
C VAL A 490 -0.46 -4.28 30.14
N ASP A 491 -1.62 -3.74 30.52
CA ASP A 491 -2.17 -3.88 31.87
C ASP A 491 -2.77 -5.29 32.05
N ASP A 492 -2.07 -6.14 32.81
CA ASP A 492 -2.46 -7.53 33.03
C ASP A 492 -3.78 -7.65 33.80
N GLU A 493 -4.03 -6.80 34.80
CA GLU A 493 -5.25 -6.83 35.61
C GLU A 493 -6.46 -6.46 34.75
N ALA A 494 -6.32 -5.43 33.91
CA ALA A 494 -7.36 -5.02 32.98
C ALA A 494 -7.69 -6.14 31.97
N VAL A 495 -6.68 -6.79 31.38
CA VAL A 495 -6.90 -7.86 30.40
C VAL A 495 -7.55 -9.09 31.05
N GLU A 496 -7.13 -9.48 32.25
CA GLU A 496 -7.73 -10.60 32.99
C GLU A 496 -9.17 -10.31 33.41
N SER A 497 -9.52 -9.03 33.64
CA SER A 497 -10.90 -8.59 33.87
C SER A 497 -11.77 -8.57 32.60
N GLY A 498 -11.19 -8.86 31.43
CA GLY A 498 -11.89 -8.93 30.15
C GLY A 498 -11.76 -7.67 29.28
N ALA A 499 -10.86 -6.73 29.61
CA ALA A 499 -10.57 -5.60 28.75
C ALA A 499 -9.71 -6.01 27.54
N ASP A 500 -9.87 -5.27 26.44
CA ASP A 500 -9.02 -5.39 25.26
C ASP A 500 -7.57 -4.96 25.59
N PRO A 501 -6.54 -5.71 25.17
CA PRO A 501 -5.14 -5.35 25.43
C PRO A 501 -4.73 -4.09 24.63
N ILE A 502 -4.04 -3.17 25.30
CA ILE A 502 -3.50 -1.92 24.76
C ILE A 502 -2.04 -1.81 25.16
N GLY A 503 -1.15 -1.46 24.24
CA GLY A 503 0.29 -1.37 24.51
C GLY A 503 1.10 -0.86 23.32
N ALA A 504 2.42 -0.86 23.47
CA ALA A 504 3.38 -0.55 22.41
C ALA A 504 3.46 -1.70 21.40
N LEU A 505 3.33 -1.38 20.12
CA LEU A 505 3.26 -2.35 19.04
C LEU A 505 4.65 -2.89 18.70
N HIS A 506 4.81 -4.21 18.80
CA HIS A 506 6.00 -4.91 18.35
C HIS A 506 5.64 -5.90 17.26
N VAL A 507 6.49 -5.97 16.23
CA VAL A 507 6.24 -6.77 15.04
C VAL A 507 7.47 -7.58 14.64
N ARG A 508 7.23 -8.72 13.99
CA ARG A 508 8.28 -9.50 13.34
C ARG A 508 7.71 -10.24 12.14
N GLY A 509 8.56 -10.56 11.18
CA GLY A 509 8.15 -11.26 9.97
C GLY A 509 9.21 -11.20 8.89
N PRO A 510 9.07 -11.97 7.80
CA PRO A 510 9.98 -11.91 6.68
C PRO A 510 9.91 -10.59 5.90
N SER A 511 8.81 -9.84 5.94
CA SER A 511 8.70 -8.52 5.30
C SER A 511 9.31 -7.37 6.14
N VAL A 512 9.74 -7.67 7.37
CA VAL A 512 10.30 -6.68 8.30
C VAL A 512 11.80 -6.54 8.03
N GLY A 513 12.23 -5.32 7.75
CA GLY A 513 13.65 -4.98 7.55
C GLY A 513 14.42 -4.88 8.85
N LYS A 514 15.74 -4.71 8.73
CA LYS A 514 16.63 -4.46 9.87
C LYS A 514 16.94 -2.97 9.97
N THR A 515 17.06 -2.42 11.17
CA THR A 515 17.51 -1.03 11.32
C THR A 515 19.03 -0.94 11.10
N LEU A 516 19.50 0.20 10.59
CA LEU A 516 20.92 0.40 10.29
C LEU A 516 21.82 0.31 11.54
N GLU A 517 21.29 0.66 12.71
CA GLU A 517 22.02 0.66 14.00
C GLU A 517 22.19 -0.74 14.62
N GLU A 518 21.31 -1.69 14.30
CA GLU A 518 21.28 -3.03 14.91
C GLU A 518 22.36 -3.99 14.38
N VAL A 519 23.06 -3.64 13.30
CA VAL A 519 24.02 -4.51 12.59
C VAL A 519 25.27 -4.85 13.42
N GLY A 520 25.47 -4.22 14.58
CA GLY A 520 26.68 -4.41 15.40
C GLY A 520 26.54 -5.23 16.69
N THR A 521 25.33 -5.61 17.16
CA THR A 521 25.18 -6.00 18.58
C THR A 521 24.50 -7.33 18.94
N ARG A 522 23.89 -8.12 18.03
CA ARG A 522 23.17 -9.35 18.46
C ARG A 522 23.24 -10.52 17.48
N SER A 523 23.29 -11.73 18.05
CA SER A 523 23.36 -13.04 17.37
C SER A 523 22.13 -13.32 16.48
N GLU A 524 22.36 -13.87 15.29
CA GLU A 524 21.40 -14.01 14.18
C GLU A 524 20.26 -15.05 14.37
N GLU A 525 20.14 -15.72 15.51
CA GLU A 525 19.30 -16.92 15.62
C GLU A 525 17.83 -16.68 16.03
N GLU A 526 17.45 -15.47 16.44
CA GLU A 526 16.05 -15.11 16.70
C GLU A 526 15.69 -13.82 15.93
N ARG A 527 14.66 -13.87 15.07
CA ARG A 527 14.07 -12.64 14.49
C ARG A 527 13.58 -11.77 15.64
N VAL A 528 14.39 -10.79 16.01
CA VAL A 528 14.16 -9.86 17.11
C VAL A 528 12.83 -9.15 16.89
N TRP A 529 12.05 -9.02 17.95
CA TRP A 529 10.83 -8.21 17.93
C TRP A 529 11.21 -6.75 17.71
N LEU A 530 10.70 -6.16 16.64
CA LEU A 530 10.94 -4.77 16.30
C LEU A 530 9.88 -3.88 16.94
N ASP A 531 10.30 -2.86 17.68
CA ASP A 531 9.40 -1.83 18.21
C ASP A 531 9.05 -0.84 17.08
N THR A 532 7.76 -0.66 16.82
CA THR A 532 7.32 0.31 15.80
C THR A 532 7.22 1.74 16.35
N SER A 533 7.43 1.95 17.65
CA SER A 533 7.16 3.23 18.33
C SER A 533 5.71 3.70 18.22
N GLU A 534 4.78 2.79 17.93
CA GLU A 534 3.35 3.06 17.81
C GLU A 534 2.58 2.38 18.94
N ARG A 535 1.40 2.91 19.25
CA ARG A 535 0.49 2.27 20.21
C ARG A 535 -0.67 1.62 19.47
N ALA A 536 -1.04 0.43 19.93
CA ALA A 536 -2.12 -0.33 19.33
C ALA A 536 -3.04 -0.95 20.39
N LYS A 537 -4.26 -1.24 19.94
CA LYS A 537 -5.31 -1.93 20.69
C LYS A 537 -5.78 -3.14 19.90
N VAL A 538 -5.90 -4.31 20.54
CA VAL A 538 -6.46 -5.50 19.90
C VAL A 538 -7.91 -5.71 20.30
N ALA A 539 -8.80 -5.86 19.32
CA ALA A 539 -10.19 -6.21 19.54
C ALA A 539 -10.36 -7.73 19.72
N THR A 540 -11.48 -8.12 20.32
CA THR A 540 -11.83 -9.53 20.61
C THR A 540 -11.86 -10.45 19.38
N ASN A 541 -12.17 -9.93 18.18
CA ASN A 541 -12.13 -10.69 16.93
C ASN A 541 -10.71 -10.83 16.34
N GLY A 542 -9.69 -10.30 17.02
CA GLY A 542 -8.30 -10.33 16.62
C GLY A 542 -7.88 -9.20 15.66
N THR A 543 -8.74 -8.22 15.40
CA THR A 543 -8.37 -7.04 14.61
C THR A 543 -7.67 -5.98 15.45
N PHE A 544 -6.81 -5.20 14.82
CA PHE A 544 -6.04 -4.16 15.49
C PHE A 544 -6.60 -2.77 15.17
N LYS A 545 -6.42 -1.84 16.11
CA LYS A 545 -6.48 -0.39 15.89
C LYS A 545 -5.09 0.16 16.22
N VAL A 546 -4.51 0.93 15.31
CA VAL A 546 -3.14 1.45 15.45
C VAL A 546 -3.15 2.98 15.35
N VAL A 547 -2.56 3.64 16.35
CA VAL A 547 -2.32 5.08 16.31
C VAL A 547 -0.99 5.29 15.61
N SER A 548 -1.03 5.74 14.36
CA SER A 548 0.18 5.97 13.57
C SER A 548 1.00 7.10 14.17
N ALA A 549 2.30 6.85 14.35
CA ALA A 549 3.26 7.87 14.76
C ALA A 549 3.92 8.59 13.57
N PHE A 550 3.78 8.04 12.36
CA PHE A 550 4.46 8.51 11.16
C PHE A 550 3.48 9.16 10.19
N LYS A 551 3.89 10.30 9.62
CA LYS A 551 3.30 10.84 8.39
C LYS A 551 4.16 10.32 7.23
N ILE A 552 3.61 9.37 6.48
CA ILE A 552 4.29 8.69 5.36
C ILE A 552 3.80 9.29 4.05
#